data_AF-A0A318U5C8-F1
#
_entry.id   AF-A0A318U5C8-F1
#
_cell.length_a   1.000
_cell.length_b   1.000
_cell.length_c   1.000
_cell.angle_alpha   90.00
_cell.angle_beta   90.00
_cell.angle_gamma   90.00
#
_symmetry.space_group_name_H-M   'P 1'
#
loop_
_entity.id
_entity.type
_entity.pdbx_description
1 polymer ?
#
loop_
_entity_poly.entity_id
_entity_poly.type
_entity_poly.pdbx_seq_one_letter_code
_entity_poly.pdbx_strand_id
1 'polypeptide(L)' 'MHQVAVRIAHLIYNAALRQFEAVVEFFSPGLPQPMRVPVRVPAAPDMGHRRLVRALTHEARRRGGIY' A
#
# COMPACT_ATOMS: atom_id res chain seq x y z
N MET A 1 -0.87 -17.76 -11.75
CA MET A 1 -0.82 -16.52 -10.97
C MET A 1 -1.69 -15.47 -11.66
N HIS A 2 -2.83 -15.10 -11.07
CA HIS A 2 -3.62 -13.99 -11.61
C HIS A 2 -2.84 -12.69 -11.36
N GLN A 3 -2.59 -11.90 -12.42
CA GLN A 3 -1.96 -10.59 -12.28
C GLN A 3 -2.92 -9.64 -11.58
N VAL A 4 -2.68 -9.38 -10.29
CA VAL A 4 -3.41 -8.36 -9.52
C VAL A 4 -2.74 -7.01 -9.78
N ALA A 5 -3.45 -6.09 -10.42
CA ALA A 5 -2.97 -4.71 -10.55
C ALA A 5 -3.10 -4.01 -9.19
N VAL A 6 -2.12 -3.18 -8.85
CA VAL A 6 -2.05 -2.48 -7.54
C VAL A 6 -1.97 -0.97 -7.77
N ARG A 7 -2.79 -0.21 -7.04
CA ARG A 7 -2.75 1.27 -7.03
C ARG A 7 -2.60 1.79 -5.60
N ILE A 8 -1.76 2.80 -5.40
CA ILE A 8 -1.73 3.56 -4.14
C ILE A 8 -2.66 4.76 -4.35
N ALA A 9 -3.86 4.73 -3.77
CA ALA A 9 -4.91 5.71 -4.05
C ALA A 9 -4.80 6.98 -3.19
N HIS A 10 -4.36 6.84 -1.94
CA HIS A 10 -4.11 7.94 -1.02
C HIS A 10 -2.78 7.71 -0.32
N LEU A 11 -1.95 8.75 -0.20
CA LEU A 11 -0.67 8.72 0.49
C LEU A 11 -0.47 10.03 1.25
N ILE A 12 -0.33 9.94 2.56
CA ILE A 12 -0.12 11.07 3.45
C ILE A 12 1.13 10.80 4.26
N TYR A 13 1.98 11.81 4.41
CA TYR A 13 3.06 11.79 5.39
C TYR A 13 2.58 12.44 6.69
N ASN A 14 2.44 11.65 7.75
CA ASN A 14 2.13 12.13 9.08
C ASN A 14 3.45 12.49 9.79
N ALA A 15 3.79 13.78 9.77
CA ALA A 15 5.03 14.29 10.34
C ALA A 15 5.10 14.12 11.88
N ALA A 16 3.98 14.22 12.58
CA ALA A 16 3.92 14.06 14.03
C ALA A 16 4.30 12.63 14.46
N LEU A 17 3.88 11.63 13.66
CA LEU A 17 4.16 10.22 13.93
C LEU A 17 5.33 9.66 13.10
N ARG A 18 5.96 10.48 12.26
CA ARG A 18 7.03 10.09 11.32
C ARG A 18 6.67 8.82 10.54
N GLN A 19 5.47 8.77 9.98
CA GLN A 19 4.98 7.62 9.21
C GLN A 19 4.25 8.03 7.94
N PHE A 20 4.25 7.15 6.96
CA PHE A 20 3.39 7.23 5.79
C PHE A 20 2.10 6.45 6.06
N GLU A 21 0.97 7.08 5.80
CA GLU A 21 -0.35 6.48 5.84
C GLU A 21 -0.90 6.41 4.42
N ALA A 22 -1.36 5.23 4.00
CA ALA A 22 -1.82 5.05 2.64
C ALA A 22 -3.00 4.09 2.52
N VAL A 23 -3.73 4.19 1.41
CA VAL A 23 -4.70 3.18 0.98
C VAL A 23 -4.17 2.53 -0.28
N VAL A 24 -3.95 1.21 -0.21
CA VAL A 24 -3.53 0.39 -1.34
C VAL A 24 -4.75 -0.36 -1.88
N GLU A 25 -4.96 -0.27 -3.18
CA GLU A 25 -6.05 -0.90 -3.90
C GLU A 25 -5.54 -2.09 -4.71
N PHE A 26 -6.19 -3.24 -4.55
CA PHE A 26 -5.93 -4.45 -5.31
C PHE A 26 -7.06 -4.71 -6.29
N PHE A 27 -6.72 -4.77 -7.58
CA PHE A 27 -7.66 -5.02 -8.66
C PHE A 27 -7.54 -6.49 -9.08
N SER A 28 -8.62 -7.23 -8.88
CA SER A 28 -8.72 -8.64 -9.25
C SER A 28 -9.84 -8.84 -10.26
N PRO A 29 -9.65 -9.66 -11.30
CA PRO A 29 -10.74 -10.06 -12.19
C PRO A 29 -11.90 -10.66 -11.38
N GLY A 30 -13.13 -10.25 -11.69
CA GLY A 30 -14.35 -10.75 -11.02
C GLY A 30 -14.80 -9.95 -9.78
N LEU A 31 -14.03 -8.95 -9.33
CA LEU A 31 -14.51 -8.01 -8.31
C LEU A 31 -15.04 -6.71 -8.94
N PRO A 32 -16.24 -6.24 -8.57
CA PRO A 32 -16.83 -5.01 -9.12
C PRO A 32 -16.11 -3.73 -8.62
N GLN A 33 -15.39 -3.83 -7.50
CA GLN A 33 -14.60 -2.74 -6.93
C GLN A 33 -13.26 -3.29 -6.42
N PRO A 34 -12.17 -2.50 -6.46
CA PRO A 34 -10.90 -2.95 -5.93
C PRO A 34 -10.96 -3.13 -4.42
N MET A 35 -10.27 -4.14 -3.91
CA MET A 35 -10.12 -4.31 -2.47
C MET A 35 -9.19 -3.22 -1.94
N ARG A 36 -9.64 -2.47 -0.93
CA ARG A 36 -8.90 -1.36 -0.32
C ARG A 36 -8.29 -1.78 1.00
N VAL A 37 -6.98 -1.62 1.13
CA VAL A 37 -6.23 -1.96 2.35
C VAL A 37 -5.53 -0.72 2.88
N PRO A 38 -5.97 -0.17 4.04
CA PRO A 38 -5.25 0.90 4.71
C PRO A 38 -3.97 0.36 5.35
N VAL A 39 -2.85 1.05 5.12
CA VAL A 39 -1.53 0.68 5.61
C VAL A 39 -0.83 1.87 6.25
N ARG A 40 0.06 1.56 7.19
CA ARG A 40 0.96 2.52 7.82
C ARG A 40 2.37 1.97 7.77
N VAL A 41 3.32 2.78 7.32
CA VAL A 41 4.72 2.40 7.21
C VAL A 41 5.56 3.49 7.86
N PRO A 42 6.48 3.15 8.79
CA PRO A 42 7.42 4.12 9.35
C PRO A 42 8.23 4.83 8.25
N ALA A 43 8.37 6.14 8.36
CA ALA A 43 9.17 6.92 7.44
C ALA A 43 10.65 6.83 7.85
N ALA A 44 11.50 6.41 6.90
CA ALA A 44 12.95 6.47 7.06
C ALA A 44 13.50 7.76 6.39
N PRO A 45 14.56 8.38 6.94
CA PRO A 45 15.16 9.61 6.37
C PRO A 45 15.59 9.50 4.91
N ASP A 46 15.94 8.29 4.47
CA ASP A 46 16.41 7.93 3.13
C ASP A 46 15.34 7.19 2.30
N MET A 47 14.07 7.26 2.71
CA MET A 47 13.00 6.51 2.06
C MET A 47 12.63 7.11 0.69
N GLY A 48 13.38 6.71 -0.33
CA GLY A 48 13.09 7.06 -1.72
C GLY A 48 11.79 6.42 -2.23
N HIS A 49 11.25 6.99 -3.31
CA HIS A 49 9.95 6.61 -3.89
C HIS A 49 9.79 5.09 -4.11
N ARG A 50 10.75 4.42 -4.74
CA ARG A 50 10.68 2.98 -5.00
C ARG A 50 10.60 2.14 -3.73
N ARG A 51 11.33 2.54 -2.68
CA ARG A 51 11.35 1.83 -1.39
C ARG A 51 10.03 2.02 -0.67
N LEU A 52 9.48 3.24 -0.71
CA LEU A 52 8.15 3.54 -0.16
C LEU A 52 7.06 2.70 -0.83
N VAL A 53 6.99 2.72 -2.17
CA VAL A 53 5.98 1.95 -2.93
C VAL A 53 6.05 0.46 -2.60
N ARG A 54 7.26 -0.11 -2.55
CA ARG A 54 7.45 -1.52 -2.17
C ARG A 54 6.99 -1.81 -0.74
N ALA A 55 7.35 -0.95 0.21
CA ALA A 55 6.97 -1.13 1.61
C ALA A 55 5.45 -1.06 1.81
N LEU A 56 4.78 -0.08 1.19
CA LEU A 56 3.32 0.05 1.22
C LEU A 56 2.62 -1.16 0.61
N THR A 57 3.10 -1.62 -0.55
CA THR A 57 2.53 -2.78 -1.25
C THR A 57 2.72 -4.06 -0.43
N HIS A 58 3.90 -4.25 0.17
CA HIS A 58 4.20 -5.41 1.00
C HIS A 58 3.33 -5.43 2.26
N GLU A 59 3.22 -4.31 2.97
CA GLU A 59 2.38 -4.18 4.15
C GLU A 59 0.90 -4.42 3.82
N ALA A 60 0.44 -3.94 2.66
CA ALA A 60 -0.93 -4.13 2.20
C ALA A 60 -1.23 -5.60 1.89
N ARG A 61 -0.29 -6.33 1.27
CA ARG A 61 -0.43 -7.77 1.03
C ARG A 61 -0.46 -8.55 2.35
N ARG A 62 0.43 -8.19 3.29
CA ARG A 62 0.49 -8.80 4.62
C ARG A 62 -0.83 -8.63 5.38
N ARG A 63 -1.48 -7.46 5.28
CA ARG A 63 -2.77 -7.19 5.94
C ARG A 63 -3.98 -7.74 5.20
N GLY A 64 -3.96 -7.69 3.87
CA GLY A 64 -5.08 -8.10 3.01
C GLY A 64 -5.18 -9.61 2.80
N GLY A 65 -4.21 -10.41 3.27
CA GLY A 65 -4.26 -11.86 3.17
C GLY A 65 -4.19 -12.42 1.74
N ILE A 66 -3.64 -11.65 0.79
CA ILE A 66 -3.52 -12.08 -0.61
C ILE A 66 -2.20 -12.85 -0.78
N TYR A 67 -2.26 -14.18 -0.62
CA TYR A 67 -1.20 -15.12 -1.01
C TYR A 67 -1.56 -15.82 -2.32
#